data_AF-A0A5P1FN77-F1
#
_entry.id   AF-A0A5P1FN77-F1
#
_cell.length_a   1.000
_cell.length_b   1.000
_cell.length_c   1.000
_cell.angle_alpha   90.00
_cell.angle_beta   90.00
_cell.angle_gamma   90.00
#
_symmetry.space_group_name_H-M   'P 1'
#
loop_
_entity.id
_entity.type
_entity.pdbx_description
1 polymer ?
#
loop_
_entity_poly.entity_id
_entity_poly.type
_entity_poly.pdbx_seq_one_letter_code
_entity_poly.pdbx_strand_id
1 'polypeptide(L)'
;MSLTNRILAVLSNLVSTSEGQRAVTGSNDGVLILIDVLNWIDSPGYQEKAMYVLMMIAYRSETDRNTMMSLGIKSALLEPVLMGFALAQKRASGILEILMMEKCSNDPRI
;
A
#
# COMPACT_ATOMS: atom_id res chain seq x y z
N MET A 1 -16.10 -17.09 4.74
CA MET A 1 -14.99 -16.12 4.58
C MET A 1 -13.68 -16.80 4.95
N SER A 2 -12.63 -16.66 4.13
CA SER A 2 -11.30 -17.20 4.45
C SER A 2 -10.66 -16.47 5.64
N LEU A 3 -9.70 -17.13 6.30
CA LEU A 3 -8.91 -16.53 7.37
C LEU A 3 -8.18 -15.26 6.89
N THR A 4 -7.57 -15.31 5.70
CA THR A 4 -6.87 -14.17 5.09
C THR A 4 -7.77 -12.95 4.92
N ASN A 5 -9.01 -13.12 4.44
CA ASN A 5 -9.95 -12.01 4.29
C ASN A 5 -10.25 -11.33 5.64
N ARG A 6 -10.37 -12.13 6.71
CA ARG A 6 -10.63 -11.63 8.07
C ARG A 6 -9.41 -10.89 8.62
N ILE A 7 -8.20 -11.43 8.41
CA ILE A 7 -6.94 -10.78 8.82
C ILE A 7 -6.80 -9.42 8.12
N LEU A 8 -6.97 -9.39 6.80
CA LEU A 8 -6.90 -8.13 6.03
C LEU A 8 -7.93 -7.11 6.50
N ALA A 9 -9.16 -7.53 6.81
CA ALA A 9 -10.18 -6.64 7.34
C ALA A 9 -9.80 -6.07 8.72
N VAL A 10 -9.21 -6.90 9.60
CA VAL A 10 -8.70 -6.43 10.90
C VAL A 10 -7.55 -5.45 10.71
N LEU A 11 -6.62 -5.73 9.79
CA LEU A 11 -5.50 -4.84 9.49
C LEU A 11 -5.99 -3.50 8.93
N SER A 12 -7.00 -3.49 8.04
CA SER A 12 -7.62 -2.26 7.54
C SER A 12 -8.15 -1.37 8.68
N ASN A 13 -8.80 -1.97 9.68
CA ASN A 13 -9.25 -1.22 10.86
C ASN A 13 -8.07 -0.73 11.71
N LEU A 14 -7.07 -1.59 11.93
CA LEU A 14 -5.91 -1.26 12.74
C LEU A 14 -5.14 -0.04 12.21
N VAL A 15 -4.86 0.00 10.90
CA VAL A 15 -4.13 1.11 10.28
C VAL A 15 -4.94 2.40 10.11
N SER A 16 -6.19 2.42 10.58
CA SER A 16 -6.94 3.68 10.76
C SER A 16 -6.38 4.53 11.91
N THR A 17 -5.46 3.96 12.71
CA THR A 17 -4.76 4.64 13.81
C THR A 17 -3.26 4.74 13.53
N SER A 18 -2.60 5.75 14.12
CA SER A 18 -1.16 5.96 13.92
C SER A 18 -0.31 4.82 14.51
N GLU A 19 -0.77 4.27 15.63
CA GLU A 19 -0.18 3.15 16.37
C GLU A 19 -0.29 1.87 15.54
N GLY A 20 -1.45 1.64 14.93
CA GLY A 20 -1.65 0.51 14.04
C GLY A 20 -0.78 0.57 12.79
N GLN A 21 -0.65 1.76 12.18
CA GLN A 21 0.28 1.97 11.06
C GLN A 21 1.73 1.67 11.47
N ARG A 22 2.17 2.13 12.65
CA ARG A 22 3.51 1.82 13.21
C ARG A 22 3.70 0.33 13.48
N ALA A 23 2.68 -0.34 14.02
CA ALA A 23 2.76 -1.77 14.32
C ALA A 23 2.93 -2.61 13.04
N VAL A 24 2.19 -2.25 11.98
CA VAL A 24 2.30 -2.95 10.68
C VAL A 24 3.65 -2.67 10.02
N THR A 25 4.09 -1.41 9.99
CA THR A 25 5.38 -1.03 9.37
C THR A 25 6.61 -1.48 10.16
N GLY A 26 6.50 -1.58 11.48
CA GLY A 26 7.58 -2.07 12.36
C GLY A 26 7.70 -3.59 12.43
N SER A 27 6.77 -4.33 11.82
CA SER A 27 6.90 -5.78 11.65
C SER A 27 7.85 -6.09 10.48
N ASN A 28 8.78 -7.04 10.67
CA ASN A 28 9.87 -7.32 9.72
C ASN A 28 9.41 -7.42 8.25
N ASP A 29 8.29 -8.10 8.00
CA ASP A 29 7.81 -8.37 6.65
C ASP A 29 6.41 -7.80 6.36
N GLY A 30 5.84 -6.99 7.27
CA GLY A 30 4.43 -6.57 7.15
C GLY A 30 4.12 -5.83 5.86
N VAL A 31 4.96 -4.86 5.50
CA VAL A 31 4.82 -4.10 4.24
C VAL A 31 5.07 -4.99 3.02
N LEU A 32 6.09 -5.86 3.08
CA LEU A 32 6.44 -6.76 1.98
C LEU A 32 5.32 -7.77 1.69
N ILE A 33 4.74 -8.38 2.72
CA ILE A 33 3.61 -9.31 2.60
C ILE A 33 2.40 -8.61 1.98
N LEU A 34 2.11 -7.37 2.39
CA LEU A 34 1.01 -6.60 1.82
C LEU A 34 1.24 -6.27 0.34
N ILE A 35 2.48 -5.98 -0.05
CA ILE A 35 2.88 -5.80 -1.46
C ILE A 35 2.68 -7.10 -2.24
N ASP A 36 3.06 -8.25 -1.68
CA ASP A 36 2.87 -9.55 -2.33
C ASP A 36 1.38 -9.85 -2.59
N VAL A 37 0.50 -9.53 -1.63
CA VAL A 37 -0.96 -9.70 -1.80
C VAL A 37 -1.50 -8.87 -2.97
N LEU A 38 -0.85 -7.77 -3.36
CA LEU A 38 -1.25 -7.02 -4.56
C LEU A 38 -1.05 -7.83 -5.85
N ASN A 39 -0.17 -8.82 -5.86
CA ASN A 39 0.08 -9.69 -7.02
C ASN A 39 -0.90 -10.89 -7.09
N TRP A 40 -1.82 -11.03 -6.14
CA TRP A 40 -2.79 -12.14 -6.12
C TRP A 40 -3.98 -11.85 -7.05
N ILE A 41 -3.72 -11.94 -8.35
CA ILE A 41 -4.62 -11.51 -9.45
C ILE A 41 -6.02 -12.14 -9.38
N ASP A 42 -6.11 -13.41 -8.95
CA ASP A 42 -7.37 -14.13 -8.83
C ASP A 42 -8.18 -13.77 -7.57
N SER A 43 -7.72 -12.79 -6.78
CA SER A 43 -8.29 -12.44 -5.47
C SER A 43 -8.48 -10.92 -5.28
N PRO A 44 -9.36 -10.28 -6.08
CA PRO A 44 -9.54 -8.82 -6.05
C PRO A 44 -9.98 -8.28 -4.69
N GLY A 45 -10.77 -9.04 -3.93
CA GLY A 45 -11.20 -8.65 -2.59
C GLY A 45 -10.07 -8.62 -1.54
N TYR A 46 -8.97 -9.33 -1.77
CA TYR A 46 -7.78 -9.29 -0.90
C TYR A 46 -6.86 -8.15 -1.33
N GLN A 47 -6.62 -8.00 -2.63
CA GLN A 47 -5.87 -6.88 -3.20
C GLN A 47 -6.43 -5.54 -2.74
N GLU A 48 -7.76 -5.36 -2.79
CA GLU A 48 -8.41 -4.10 -2.40
C GLU A 48 -8.14 -3.72 -0.92
N LYS A 49 -8.15 -4.71 -0.02
CA LYS A 49 -7.90 -4.49 1.42
C LYS A 49 -6.42 -4.26 1.70
N ALA A 50 -5.53 -5.04 1.08
CA ALA A 50 -4.09 -4.84 1.20
C ALA A 50 -3.69 -3.45 0.69
N MET A 51 -4.28 -3.02 -0.43
CA MET A 51 -4.07 -1.70 -0.99
C MET A 51 -4.59 -0.57 -0.11
N TYR A 52 -5.73 -0.76 0.56
CA TYR A 52 -6.17 0.19 1.59
C TYR A 52 -5.15 0.31 2.73
N VAL A 53 -4.60 -0.82 3.17
CA VAL A 53 -3.60 -0.82 4.26
C VAL A 53 -2.35 -0.05 3.84
N LEU A 54 -1.82 -0.33 2.65
CA LEU A 54 -0.66 0.36 2.08
C LEU A 54 -0.93 1.85 1.83
N MET A 55 -2.14 2.22 1.43
CA MET A 55 -2.55 3.62 1.27
C MET A 55 -2.47 4.39 2.60
N MET A 56 -3.01 3.83 3.68
CA MET A 56 -2.95 4.45 5.00
C MET A 56 -1.51 4.61 5.51
N ILE A 57 -0.65 3.62 5.25
CA ILE A 57 0.78 3.68 5.57
C ILE A 57 1.47 4.80 4.77
N ALA A 58 1.22 4.89 3.46
CA ALA A 58 1.83 5.92 2.61
C ALA A 58 1.45 7.36 3.03
N TYR A 59 0.24 7.56 3.55
CA TYR A 59 -0.19 8.85 4.08
C TYR A 59 0.49 9.25 5.39
N ARG A 60 1.04 8.30 6.15
CA ARG A 60 1.58 8.55 7.49
C ARG A 60 2.86 9.36 7.46
N SER A 61 3.87 8.88 6.72
CA SER A 61 5.21 9.44 6.78
C SER A 61 6.03 9.18 5.53
N GLU A 62 6.98 10.07 5.28
CA GLU A 62 7.99 9.93 4.22
C GLU A 62 8.90 8.71 4.43
N THR A 63 9.23 8.39 5.67
CA THR A 63 10.03 7.20 5.98
C THR A 63 9.35 5.93 5.50
N ASP A 64 8.03 5.79 5.72
CA ASP A 64 7.28 4.62 5.24
C ASP A 64 7.23 4.57 3.72
N ARG A 65 7.07 5.72 3.05
CA ARG A 65 7.04 5.80 1.59
C ARG A 65 8.37 5.36 1.00
N ASN A 66 9.49 5.80 1.58
CA ASN A 66 10.83 5.36 1.19
C ASN A 66 11.03 3.85 1.40
N THR A 67 10.54 3.29 2.50
CA THR A 67 10.55 1.83 2.72
C THR A 67 9.73 1.12 1.64
N MET A 68 8.49 1.55 1.39
CA MET A 68 7.63 0.96 0.35
C MET A 68 8.26 1.02 -1.04
N MET A 69 8.92 2.13 -1.37
CA MET A 69 9.68 2.32 -2.60
C MET A 69 10.81 1.31 -2.74
N SER A 70 11.59 1.09 -1.68
CA SER A 70 12.68 0.11 -1.68
C SER A 70 12.19 -1.34 -1.88
N LEU A 71 10.95 -1.61 -1.48
CA LEU A 71 10.30 -2.92 -1.61
C LEU A 71 9.56 -3.11 -2.96
N GLY A 72 9.69 -2.16 -3.89
CA GLY A 72 9.14 -2.32 -5.24
C GLY A 72 7.63 -2.08 -5.37
N ILE A 73 7.02 -1.33 -4.43
CA ILE A 73 5.58 -0.99 -4.46
C ILE A 73 5.11 -0.42 -5.81
N LYS A 74 5.95 0.35 -6.51
CA LYS A 74 5.60 0.97 -7.79
C LYS A 74 5.22 -0.07 -8.82
N SER A 75 6.02 -1.14 -8.95
CA SER A 75 5.77 -2.21 -9.90
C SER A 75 4.47 -2.97 -9.55
N ALA A 76 4.25 -3.23 -8.25
CA ALA A 76 3.07 -3.93 -7.76
C ALA A 76 1.76 -3.12 -7.93
N LEU A 77 1.83 -1.80 -8.08
CA LEU A 77 0.67 -0.94 -8.31
C LEU A 77 0.31 -0.76 -9.79
N LEU A 78 1.19 -1.10 -10.73
CA LEU A 78 0.94 -0.87 -12.17
C LEU A 78 -0.28 -1.66 -12.66
N GLU A 79 -0.36 -2.94 -12.31
CA GLU A 79 -1.47 -3.79 -12.72
C GLU A 79 -2.81 -3.34 -12.11
N PRO A 80 -2.93 -3.09 -10.78
CA PRO A 80 -4.14 -2.53 -10.18
C PRO A 80 -4.61 -1.20 -10.78
N VAL A 81 -3.68 -0.32 -11.20
CA VAL A 81 -4.03 0.96 -11.86
C VAL A 81 -4.61 0.73 -13.24
N LEU A 82 -4.10 -0.25 -13.99
CA LEU A 82 -4.48 -0.48 -15.38
C LEU A 82 -5.74 -1.35 -15.51
N MET A 83 -5.88 -2.36 -14.65
CA MET A 83 -6.87 -3.43 -14.80
C MET A 83 -7.76 -3.63 -13.55
N GLY A 84 -7.55 -2.85 -12.48
CA GLY A 84 -8.35 -2.96 -11.26
C GLY A 84 -9.77 -2.42 -11.39
N PHE A 85 -10.64 -2.77 -10.44
CA PHE A 85 -11.95 -2.14 -10.29
C PHE A 85 -11.82 -0.67 -9.86
N ALA A 86 -12.86 0.15 -10.12
CA ALA A 86 -12.79 1.62 -9.91
C ALA A 86 -12.24 2.06 -8.54
N LEU A 87 -12.60 1.36 -7.45
CA LEU A 87 -12.09 1.66 -6.12
C LEU A 87 -10.60 1.30 -5.96
N ALA A 88 -10.17 0.15 -6.50
CA ALA A 88 -8.78 -0.29 -6.52
C ALA A 88 -7.92 0.69 -7.32
N GLN A 89 -8.37 1.10 -8.50
CA GLN A 89 -7.70 2.12 -9.32
C GLN A 89 -7.53 3.43 -8.55
N LYS A 90 -8.61 3.96 -7.94
CA LYS A 90 -8.54 5.23 -7.18
C LYS A 90 -7.51 5.17 -6.05
N ARG A 91 -7.43 4.04 -5.32
CA ARG A 91 -6.45 3.86 -4.24
C ARG A 91 -5.03 3.72 -4.79
N ALA A 92 -4.85 2.94 -5.84
CA ALA A 92 -3.55 2.73 -6.46
C ALA A 92 -2.96 4.04 -7.03
N SER A 93 -3.79 4.82 -7.75
CA SER A 93 -3.41 6.14 -8.24
C SER A 93 -3.07 7.09 -7.10
N GLY A 94 -3.87 7.12 -6.03
CA GLY A 94 -3.60 7.94 -4.85
C GLY A 94 -2.26 7.60 -4.19
N ILE A 95 -1.92 6.31 -4.08
CA ILE A 95 -0.60 5.90 -3.58
C ILE A 95 0.51 6.38 -4.53
N LEU A 96 0.37 6.14 -5.83
CA LEU A 96 1.38 6.56 -6.81
C LEU A 96 1.61 8.08 -6.81
N GLU A 97 0.56 8.89 -6.73
CA GLU A 97 0.66 10.35 -6.68
C GLU A 97 1.49 10.81 -5.48
N ILE A 98 1.23 10.28 -4.29
CA ILE A 98 1.98 10.65 -3.07
C ILE A 98 3.44 10.19 -3.20
N LEU A 99 3.68 8.99 -3.73
CA LEU A 99 5.03 8.48 -3.97
C LEU A 99 5.78 9.24 -5.08
N MET A 100 5.08 9.97 -5.95
CA MET A 100 5.66 10.80 -7.00
C MET A 100 5.95 12.22 -6.52
N MET A 101 5.15 12.77 -5.59
CA MET A 101 5.40 14.11 -5.00
C MET A 101 6.78 14.20 -4.32
N GLU A 102 7.26 13.11 -3.72
CA GLU A 102 8.61 13.08 -3.09
C GLU A 102 9.75 13.19 -4.09
N LYS A 103 9.54 12.75 -5.35
CA LYS A 103 10.59 12.84 -6.37
C LYS A 103 10.86 14.29 -6.79
N CYS A 104 9.86 15.18 -6.72
CA CYS A 104 10.06 16.61 -7.00
C CYS A 104 10.82 17.36 -5.90
N SER A 105 10.80 16.87 -4.65
CA SER A 105 11.52 17.53 -3.55
C SER A 105 13.01 17.21 -3.50
N ASN A 106 13.48 16.23 -4.29
CA ASN A 106 14.87 15.74 -4.29
C ASN A 106 15.57 15.93 -5.65
N ASP A 107 15.09 16.81 -6.54
CA ASP A 107 15.86 17.22 -7.73
C ASP A 107 16.84 18.34 -7.34
N PRO A 108 18.17 18.13 -7.36
CA PRO A 108 19.16 19.17 -7.06
C PRO A 108 19.29 20.25 -8.17
N ARG A 109 18.32 20.33 -9.10
CA ARG A 109 18.31 21.25 -10.24
C ARG A 109 17.22 22.31 -10.20
N ILE A 110 16.60 22.53 -9.04
CA ILE A 110 15.75 23.71 -8.76
C ILE A 110 16.39 24.50 -7.61
#